data_AF-A0A947A8X4-F1
#
_entry.id   AF-A0A947A8X4-F1
#
_cell.length_a   1.000
_cell.length_b   1.000
_cell.length_c   1.000
_cell.angle_alpha   90.00
_cell.angle_beta   90.00
_cell.angle_gamma   90.00
#
_symmetry.space_group_name_H-M   'P 1'
#
loop_
_entity.id
_entity.type
_entity.pdbx_description
1 polymer ?
#
loop_
_entity_poly.entity_id
_entity_poly.type
_entity_poly.pdbx_seq_one_letter_code
_entity_poly.pdbx_strand_id
1 'polypeptide(L)'
;YRYFENKHKLLLYLTSWYWGWLEYQLVFATHGIPKPEDKLATAIRILTRATELDASFTHINEVLLNKIVINEYSKSYLTKEVDQENKEGYFVIYKRLVNRIREMIQAVSPDYSYPASLASTILEGGLHQYFLMDHFPSMTDCNEQISPAEFFVDLVFKILKNDNNA
;
A
#
# COMPACT_ATOMS: atom_id res chain seq x y z
N TYR A 1 16.56 -17.54 19.36
CA TYR A 1 16.10 -16.15 19.14
C TYR A 1 17.24 -15.20 19.50
N ARG A 2 18.04 -14.74 18.51
CA ARG A 2 19.25 -13.91 18.73
C ARG A 2 19.03 -12.42 18.42
N TYR A 3 17.96 -12.08 17.68
CA TYR A 3 17.65 -10.73 17.20
C TYR A 3 16.20 -10.28 17.41
N PHE A 4 15.26 -11.21 17.59
CA PHE A 4 13.84 -10.91 17.85
C PHE A 4 13.35 -11.75 19.01
N GLU A 5 12.46 -11.21 19.84
CA GLU A 5 11.91 -11.93 21.01
C GLU A 5 10.86 -12.98 20.61
N ASN A 6 10.10 -12.72 19.56
CA ASN A 6 9.05 -13.62 19.09
C ASN A 6 8.77 -13.43 17.57
N LYS A 7 7.93 -14.31 17.01
CA LYS A 7 7.53 -14.26 15.60
C LYS A 7 6.80 -12.97 15.22
N HIS A 8 6.08 -12.37 16.16
CA HIS A 8 5.33 -11.13 15.95
C HIS A 8 6.26 -9.93 15.73
N LYS A 9 7.29 -9.76 16.57
CA LYS A 9 8.31 -8.70 16.37
C LYS A 9 9.07 -8.87 15.07
N LEU A 10 9.32 -10.11 14.64
CA LEU A 10 9.90 -10.38 13.32
C LEU A 10 8.94 -9.95 12.19
N LEU A 11 7.65 -10.27 12.30
CA LEU A 11 6.64 -9.84 11.31
C LEU A 11 6.54 -8.32 11.25
N LEU A 12 6.44 -7.62 12.39
CA LEU A 12 6.45 -6.16 12.45
C LEU A 12 7.68 -5.58 11.74
N TYR A 13 8.87 -6.11 12.01
CA TYR A 13 10.10 -5.67 11.34
C TYR A 13 10.05 -5.86 9.81
N LEU A 14 9.63 -7.03 9.34
CA LEU A 14 9.51 -7.34 7.91
C LEU A 14 8.48 -6.42 7.24
N THR A 15 7.35 -6.18 7.90
CA THR A 15 6.31 -5.26 7.44
C THR A 15 6.81 -3.81 7.40
N SER A 16 7.52 -3.34 8.42
CA SER A 16 8.13 -2.00 8.40
C SER A 16 9.15 -1.86 7.26
N TRP A 17 9.96 -2.88 6.98
CA TRP A 17 10.90 -2.87 5.86
C TRP A 17 10.18 -2.82 4.51
N TYR A 18 9.12 -3.62 4.34
CA TYR A 18 8.27 -3.59 3.14
C TYR A 18 7.69 -2.19 2.89
N TRP A 19 7.12 -1.54 3.92
CA TRP A 19 6.61 -0.18 3.80
C TRP A 19 7.71 0.84 3.49
N GLY A 20 8.91 0.68 4.06
CA GLY A 20 10.04 1.56 3.77
C GLY A 20 10.50 1.45 2.31
N TRP A 21 10.55 0.22 1.78
CA TRP A 21 10.87 -0.04 0.39
C TRP A 21 9.80 0.54 -0.56
N LEU A 22 8.51 0.35 -0.25
CA LEU A 22 7.43 0.98 -1.02
C LEU A 22 7.48 2.52 -0.96
N GLU A 23 7.79 3.11 0.19
CA GLU A 23 7.93 4.57 0.32
C GLU A 23 9.05 5.09 -0.58
N TYR A 24 10.20 4.40 -0.60
CA TYR A 24 11.32 4.76 -1.48
C TYR A 24 10.90 4.75 -2.96
N GLN A 25 10.27 3.66 -3.41
CA GLN A 25 9.80 3.50 -4.79
C GLN A 25 8.77 4.60 -5.15
N LEU A 26 7.81 4.86 -4.25
CA LEU A 26 6.80 5.89 -4.41
C LEU A 26 7.43 7.29 -4.59
N VAL A 27 8.33 7.67 -3.69
CA VAL A 27 8.96 9.01 -3.72
C VAL A 27 9.79 9.17 -4.99
N PHE A 28 10.60 8.17 -5.35
CA PHE A 28 11.47 8.24 -6.52
C PHE A 28 10.67 8.39 -7.82
N ALA A 29 9.66 7.55 -8.02
CA ALA A 29 8.88 7.54 -9.26
C ALA A 29 7.95 8.75 -9.40
N THR A 30 7.57 9.40 -8.29
CA THR A 30 6.66 10.56 -8.33
C THR A 30 7.38 11.92 -8.26
N HIS A 31 8.70 11.95 -8.01
CA HIS A 31 9.45 13.18 -7.76
C HIS A 31 9.37 14.20 -8.92
N GLY A 32 9.35 13.72 -10.16
CA GLY A 32 9.39 14.56 -11.36
C GLY A 32 8.07 14.75 -12.09
N ILE A 33 6.95 14.25 -11.56
CA ILE A 33 5.65 14.30 -12.26
C ILE A 33 4.93 15.60 -11.88
N PRO A 34 4.73 16.54 -12.83
CA PRO A 34 4.14 17.85 -12.53
C PRO A 34 2.62 17.80 -12.39
N LYS A 35 1.96 16.94 -13.18
CA LYS A 35 0.50 16.86 -13.23
C LYS A 35 -0.03 16.03 -12.05
N PRO A 36 -0.90 16.58 -11.18
CA PRO A 36 -1.39 15.89 -9.99
C PRO A 36 -2.06 14.55 -10.27
N GLU A 37 -2.84 14.46 -11.34
CA GLU A 37 -3.55 13.24 -11.74
C GLU A 37 -2.57 12.14 -12.16
N ASP A 38 -1.58 12.49 -12.98
CA ASP A 38 -0.57 11.52 -13.42
C ASP A 38 0.29 11.06 -12.23
N LYS A 39 0.57 11.98 -11.29
CA LYS A 39 1.31 11.68 -10.06
C LYS A 39 0.53 10.72 -9.16
N LEU A 40 -0.76 10.97 -8.95
CA LEU A 40 -1.64 10.09 -8.17
C LEU A 40 -1.81 8.73 -8.85
N ALA A 41 -1.99 8.69 -10.18
CA ALA A 41 -2.10 7.44 -10.92
C ALA A 41 -0.82 6.58 -10.79
N THR A 42 0.36 7.19 -10.94
CA THR A 42 1.64 6.52 -10.72
C THR A 42 1.80 6.02 -9.28
N ALA A 43 1.40 6.84 -8.30
CA ALA A 43 1.44 6.45 -6.90
C ALA A 43 0.56 5.23 -6.59
N ILE A 44 -0.69 5.22 -7.08
CA ILE A 44 -1.61 4.09 -6.95
C ILE A 44 -0.96 2.84 -7.54
N ARG A 45 -0.46 2.91 -8.78
CA ARG A 45 0.18 1.77 -9.45
C ARG A 45 1.37 1.21 -8.66
N ILE A 46 2.19 2.05 -8.04
CA ILE A 46 3.33 1.58 -7.24
C ILE A 46 2.90 0.87 -5.96
N LEU A 47 1.85 1.37 -5.30
CA LEU A 47 1.37 0.80 -4.05
C LEU A 47 0.56 -0.48 -4.25
N THR A 48 0.01 -0.66 -5.44
CA THR A 48 -0.93 -1.75 -5.77
C THR A 48 -0.42 -2.66 -6.87
N ARG A 49 0.84 -2.54 -7.30
CA ARG A 49 1.47 -3.48 -8.23
C ARG A 49 1.88 -4.77 -7.52
N ALA A 50 1.99 -5.83 -8.31
CA ALA A 50 2.64 -7.05 -7.89
C ALA A 50 4.11 -6.72 -7.64
N THR A 51 4.66 -7.27 -6.57
CA THR A 51 6.08 -7.08 -6.25
C THR A 51 6.87 -7.98 -7.18
N GLU A 52 7.11 -7.52 -8.40
CA GLU A 52 8.06 -8.16 -9.30
C GLU A 52 9.47 -7.82 -8.85
N LEU A 53 10.34 -8.84 -8.82
CA LEU A 53 11.73 -8.78 -8.38
C LEU A 53 12.42 -7.50 -8.85
N ASP A 54 12.71 -6.58 -7.94
CA ASP A 54 13.72 -5.58 -8.22
C ASP A 54 15.07 -6.23 -7.91
N ALA A 55 15.91 -6.40 -8.93
CA ALA A 55 17.21 -7.08 -8.83
C ALA A 55 18.25 -6.30 -7.99
N SER A 56 17.81 -5.32 -7.19
CA SER A 56 18.63 -4.35 -6.49
C SER A 56 19.03 -4.78 -5.07
N PHE A 57 18.43 -5.82 -4.49
CA PHE A 57 18.80 -6.33 -3.16
C PHE A 57 19.22 -7.80 -3.17
N THR A 58 20.53 -8.05 -3.12
CA THR A 58 21.13 -9.41 -3.07
C THR A 58 20.91 -10.14 -1.74
N HIS A 59 20.37 -9.48 -0.71
CA HIS A 59 20.28 -10.02 0.65
C HIS A 59 18.86 -10.30 1.17
N ILE A 60 17.81 -9.80 0.50
CA ILE A 60 16.41 -10.01 0.91
C ILE A 60 15.62 -10.46 -0.32
N ASN A 61 14.93 -11.59 -0.22
CA ASN A 61 14.03 -12.07 -1.26
C ASN A 61 12.71 -11.28 -1.19
N GLU A 62 12.60 -10.24 -2.01
CA GLU A 62 11.45 -9.33 -2.06
C GLU A 62 10.13 -10.05 -2.37
N VAL A 63 10.16 -11.10 -3.21
CA VAL A 63 8.97 -11.90 -3.54
C VAL A 63 8.49 -12.69 -2.33
N LEU A 64 9.42 -13.34 -1.61
CA LEU A 64 9.08 -14.07 -0.40
C LEU A 64 8.56 -13.11 0.68
N LEU A 65 9.19 -11.94 0.83
CA LEU A 65 8.73 -10.91 1.74
C LEU A 65 7.34 -10.43 1.38
N ASN A 66 7.07 -10.10 0.11
CA ASN A 66 5.75 -9.64 -0.31
C ASN A 66 4.69 -10.72 -0.11
N LYS A 67 4.99 -11.99 -0.38
CA LYS A 67 4.10 -13.11 -0.05
C LYS A 67 3.84 -13.23 1.45
N ILE A 68 4.85 -13.06 2.30
CA ILE A 68 4.66 -13.06 3.75
C ILE A 68 3.77 -11.88 4.15
N VAL A 69 4.04 -10.68 3.64
CA VAL A 69 3.24 -9.50 3.93
C VAL A 69 1.81 -9.71 3.45
N ILE A 70 1.54 -10.13 2.22
CA ILE A 70 0.17 -10.38 1.72
C ILE A 70 -0.56 -11.41 2.59
N ASN A 71 0.08 -12.54 2.91
CA ASN A 71 -0.56 -13.62 3.68
C ASN A 71 -0.76 -13.28 5.16
N GLU A 72 0.08 -12.42 5.72
CA GLU A 72 0.08 -12.06 7.14
C GLU A 72 -0.33 -10.60 7.38
N TYR A 73 -0.75 -9.87 6.34
CA TYR A 73 -0.99 -8.42 6.34
C TYR A 73 -1.98 -8.03 7.42
N SER A 74 -3.13 -8.71 7.45
CA SER A 74 -4.18 -8.50 8.46
C SER A 74 -3.69 -8.74 9.89
N LYS A 75 -2.71 -9.63 10.08
CA LYS A 75 -2.17 -9.96 11.41
C LYS A 75 -1.12 -8.97 11.91
N SER A 76 -0.66 -8.05 11.06
CA SER A 76 0.37 -7.07 11.45
C SER A 76 -0.19 -5.84 12.20
N TYR A 77 -1.50 -5.57 12.11
CA TYR A 77 -2.14 -4.43 12.78
C TYR A 77 -3.47 -4.77 13.47
N LEU A 78 -4.09 -5.93 13.20
CA LEU A 78 -5.27 -6.41 13.94
C LEU A 78 -4.86 -7.26 15.15
N THR A 79 -4.00 -6.71 15.99
CA THR A 79 -3.50 -7.33 17.23
C THR A 79 -4.06 -6.59 18.46
N LYS A 80 -4.01 -7.24 19.63
CA LYS A 80 -4.43 -6.60 20.88
C LYS A 80 -3.44 -5.51 21.32
N GLU A 81 -2.20 -5.62 20.84
CA GLU A 81 -1.05 -4.82 21.21
C GLU A 81 -0.86 -3.59 20.30
N VAL A 82 -1.71 -3.41 19.27
CA VAL A 82 -1.60 -2.37 18.24
C VAL A 82 -1.41 -0.96 18.80
N ASP A 83 -2.10 -0.62 19.89
CA ASP A 83 -1.99 0.70 20.51
C ASP A 83 -0.59 0.95 21.12
N GLN A 84 -0.01 -0.09 21.72
CA GLN A 84 1.34 -0.02 22.28
C GLN A 84 2.38 0.02 21.18
N GLU A 85 2.24 -0.82 20.16
CA GLU A 85 3.09 -0.88 18.97
C GLU A 85 3.10 0.45 18.20
N ASN A 86 1.93 1.10 18.12
CA ASN A 86 1.80 2.41 17.54
C ASN A 86 2.51 3.51 18.35
N LYS A 87 2.46 3.45 19.69
CA LYS A 87 3.23 4.36 20.54
C LYS A 87 4.74 4.13 20.42
N GLU A 88 5.16 2.88 20.23
CA GLU A 88 6.56 2.51 19.97
C GLU A 88 7.05 2.89 18.57
N GLY A 89 6.13 3.35 17.70
CA GLY A 89 6.46 3.92 16.39
C GLY A 89 6.53 2.90 15.24
N TYR A 90 6.09 1.65 15.44
CA TYR A 90 6.17 0.63 14.39
C TYR A 90 5.33 0.94 13.15
N PHE A 91 4.30 1.78 13.28
CA PHE A 91 3.42 2.19 12.16
C PHE A 91 3.78 3.57 11.57
N VAL A 92 4.90 4.19 11.94
CA VAL A 92 5.27 5.54 11.46
C VAL A 92 5.39 5.59 9.93
N ILE A 93 6.02 4.58 9.33
CA ILE A 93 6.22 4.52 7.86
C ILE A 93 4.86 4.35 7.16
N TYR A 94 4.03 3.43 7.65
CA TYR A 94 2.68 3.21 7.12
C TYR A 94 1.83 4.50 7.16
N LYS A 95 1.81 5.19 8.30
CA LYS A 95 1.09 6.49 8.44
C LYS A 95 1.61 7.55 7.47
N ARG A 96 2.92 7.57 7.24
CA ARG A 96 3.55 8.51 6.32
C ARG A 96 3.17 8.21 4.86
N LEU A 97 3.15 6.95 4.47
CA LEU A 97 2.64 6.53 3.15
C LEU A 97 1.19 6.99 2.95
N VAL A 98 0.31 6.71 3.90
CA VAL A 98 -1.10 7.14 3.86
C VAL A 98 -1.20 8.66 3.71
N ASN A 99 -0.42 9.43 4.49
CA ASN A 99 -0.42 10.88 4.40
C ASN A 99 0.07 11.39 3.03
N ARG A 100 1.10 10.79 2.43
CA ARG A 100 1.56 11.17 1.09
C ARG A 100 0.47 10.97 0.03
N ILE A 101 -0.25 9.85 0.10
CA ILE A 101 -1.35 9.58 -0.84
C ILE A 101 -2.53 10.50 -0.59
N ARG A 102 -2.86 10.78 0.67
CA ARG A 102 -3.86 11.79 1.04
C ARG A 102 -3.52 13.14 0.41
N GLU A 103 -2.28 13.61 0.52
CA GLU A 103 -1.84 14.88 -0.09
C GLU A 103 -1.97 14.85 -1.62
N MET A 104 -1.62 13.73 -2.27
CA MET A 104 -1.81 13.56 -3.72
C MET A 104 -3.29 13.57 -4.13
N ILE A 105 -4.18 12.96 -3.33
CA ILE A 105 -5.63 13.02 -3.55
C ILE A 105 -6.12 14.46 -3.42
N GLN A 106 -5.71 15.18 -2.38
CA GLN A 106 -6.10 16.58 -2.18
C GLN A 106 -5.54 17.51 -3.26
N ALA A 107 -4.40 17.18 -3.87
CA ALA A 107 -3.87 17.92 -5.01
C ALA A 107 -4.70 17.70 -6.30
N VAL A 108 -5.45 16.59 -6.40
CA VAL A 108 -6.34 16.28 -7.53
C VAL A 108 -7.76 16.79 -7.29
N SER A 109 -8.32 16.57 -6.09
CA SER A 109 -9.60 17.13 -5.65
C SER A 109 -9.44 17.73 -4.26
N PRO A 110 -9.25 19.06 -4.14
CA PRO A 110 -9.08 19.74 -2.86
C PRO A 110 -10.28 19.62 -1.92
N ASP A 111 -11.49 19.51 -2.48
CA ASP A 111 -12.77 19.52 -1.76
C ASP A 111 -13.27 18.11 -1.41
N TYR A 112 -12.55 17.05 -1.84
CA TYR A 112 -12.90 15.69 -1.50
C TYR A 112 -12.93 15.48 0.01
N SER A 113 -14.05 14.99 0.52
CA SER A 113 -14.33 14.93 1.95
C SER A 113 -13.57 13.83 2.71
N TYR A 114 -13.04 12.81 2.01
CA TYR A 114 -12.49 11.60 2.64
C TYR A 114 -11.08 11.18 2.17
N PRO A 115 -10.12 12.10 1.99
CA PRO A 115 -8.85 11.80 1.33
C PRO A 115 -7.98 10.83 2.15
N ALA A 116 -8.02 10.90 3.48
CA ALA A 116 -7.29 9.98 4.34
C ALA A 116 -7.84 8.56 4.28
N SER A 117 -9.18 8.41 4.31
CA SER A 117 -9.85 7.12 4.23
C SER A 117 -9.66 6.46 2.87
N LEU A 118 -9.70 7.24 1.79
CA LEU A 118 -9.41 6.74 0.45
C LEU A 118 -7.95 6.30 0.33
N ALA A 119 -7.01 7.10 0.86
CA ALA A 119 -5.59 6.77 0.87
C ALA A 119 -5.29 5.45 1.60
N SER A 120 -5.83 5.25 2.81
CA SER A 120 -5.68 3.97 3.51
C SER A 120 -6.33 2.84 2.73
N THR A 121 -7.54 3.03 2.19
CA THR A 121 -8.25 2.01 1.40
C THR A 121 -7.46 1.53 0.19
N ILE A 122 -6.78 2.44 -0.53
CA ILE A 122 -5.92 2.06 -1.66
C ILE A 122 -4.78 1.15 -1.19
N LEU A 123 -4.11 1.52 -0.10
CA LEU A 123 -2.95 0.80 0.42
C LEU A 123 -3.33 -0.59 0.94
N GLU A 124 -4.38 -0.66 1.77
CA GLU A 124 -4.88 -1.93 2.33
C GLU A 124 -5.51 -2.80 1.24
N GLY A 125 -6.30 -2.17 0.37
CA GLY A 125 -7.06 -2.82 -0.67
C GLY A 125 -6.17 -3.45 -1.73
N GLY A 126 -5.02 -2.84 -2.06
CA GLY A 126 -4.04 -3.43 -2.97
C GLY A 126 -3.58 -4.80 -2.48
N LEU A 127 -3.13 -4.89 -1.23
CA LEU A 127 -2.71 -6.16 -0.62
C LEU A 127 -3.86 -7.16 -0.53
N HIS A 128 -5.07 -6.69 -0.20
CA HIS A 128 -6.24 -7.54 -0.11
C HIS A 128 -6.63 -8.15 -1.47
N GLN A 129 -6.60 -7.37 -2.55
CA GLN A 129 -6.93 -7.89 -3.89
C GLN A 129 -5.97 -9.00 -4.32
N TYR A 130 -4.67 -8.86 -4.05
CA TYR A 130 -3.71 -9.94 -4.30
C TYR A 130 -3.99 -11.19 -3.45
N PHE A 131 -4.36 -11.01 -2.18
CA PHE A 131 -4.76 -12.14 -1.34
C PHE A 131 -6.02 -12.84 -1.89
N LEU A 132 -7.02 -12.10 -2.38
CA LEU A 132 -8.20 -12.67 -3.00
C LEU A 132 -7.86 -13.42 -4.30
N MET A 133 -6.96 -12.89 -5.13
CA MET A 133 -6.51 -13.55 -6.36
C MET A 133 -5.94 -14.95 -6.07
N ASP A 134 -5.12 -15.08 -5.02
CA ASP A 134 -4.46 -16.33 -4.68
C ASP A 134 -5.37 -17.34 -3.95
N HIS A 135 -6.29 -16.86 -3.10
CA HIS A 135 -7.03 -17.72 -2.16
C HIS A 135 -8.54 -17.77 -2.38
N PHE A 136 -9.14 -16.69 -2.91
CA PHE A 136 -10.59 -16.53 -3.06
C PHE A 136 -10.94 -15.87 -4.42
N PRO A 137 -10.57 -16.49 -5.55
CA PRO A 137 -10.70 -15.86 -6.87
C PRO A 137 -12.15 -15.55 -7.27
N SER A 138 -13.15 -16.17 -6.64
CA SER A 138 -14.57 -15.85 -6.85
C SER A 138 -15.02 -14.54 -6.18
N MET A 139 -14.16 -13.89 -5.38
CA MET A 139 -14.46 -12.64 -4.66
C MET A 139 -13.78 -11.41 -5.28
N THR A 140 -13.08 -11.58 -6.40
CA THR A 140 -12.40 -10.49 -7.11
C THR A 140 -12.50 -10.68 -8.62
N ASP A 141 -12.60 -9.57 -9.34
CA ASP A 141 -12.46 -9.56 -10.80
C ASP A 141 -10.99 -9.47 -11.24
N CYS A 142 -10.05 -9.28 -10.31
CA CYS A 142 -8.62 -9.20 -10.60
C CYS A 142 -8.04 -10.58 -10.94
N ASN A 143 -7.14 -10.61 -11.91
CA ASN A 143 -6.48 -11.81 -12.43
C ASN A 143 -5.19 -11.41 -13.18
N GLU A 144 -4.60 -12.32 -13.95
CA GLU A 144 -3.38 -12.03 -14.74
C GLU A 144 -3.60 -10.93 -15.80
N GLN A 145 -4.84 -10.72 -16.26
CA GLN A 145 -5.18 -9.69 -17.24
C GLN A 145 -5.67 -8.39 -16.57
N ILE A 146 -6.36 -8.50 -15.44
CA ILE A 146 -6.94 -7.37 -14.69
C ILE A 146 -6.13 -7.18 -13.40
N SER A 147 -5.22 -6.23 -13.39
CA SER A 147 -4.39 -5.98 -12.22
C SER A 147 -5.14 -5.20 -11.13
N PRO A 148 -4.88 -5.47 -9.84
CA PRO A 148 -5.35 -4.62 -8.74
C PRO A 148 -5.01 -3.15 -8.94
N ALA A 149 -3.87 -2.85 -9.57
CA ALA A 149 -3.45 -1.49 -9.88
C ALA A 149 -4.41 -0.75 -10.79
N GLU A 150 -4.82 -1.34 -11.91
CA GLU A 150 -5.77 -0.69 -12.80
C GLU A 150 -7.18 -0.61 -12.20
N PHE A 151 -7.57 -1.60 -11.38
CA PHE A 151 -8.80 -1.52 -10.58
C PHE A 151 -8.82 -0.30 -9.66
N PHE A 152 -7.75 -0.07 -8.87
CA PHE A 152 -7.69 1.09 -7.97
C PHE A 152 -7.54 2.42 -8.70
N VAL A 153 -6.82 2.47 -9.83
CA VAL A 153 -6.78 3.67 -10.68
C VAL A 153 -8.18 4.02 -11.17
N ASP A 154 -8.91 3.06 -11.73
CA ASP A 154 -10.28 3.26 -12.21
C ASP A 154 -11.22 3.71 -11.08
N LEU A 155 -11.21 3.01 -9.94
CA LEU A 155 -12.04 3.32 -8.78
C LEU A 155 -11.81 4.75 -8.27
N VAL A 156 -10.54 5.11 -8.03
CA VAL A 156 -10.18 6.42 -7.47
C VAL A 156 -10.57 7.54 -8.42
N PHE A 157 -10.23 7.44 -9.71
CA PHE A 157 -10.53 8.53 -10.64
C PHE A 157 -12.01 8.66 -10.96
N LYS A 158 -12.81 7.58 -10.87
CA LYS A 158 -14.27 7.69 -10.95
C LYS A 158 -14.85 8.44 -9.75
N ILE A 159 -14.37 8.17 -8.54
CA ILE A 159 -14.80 8.87 -7.32
C ILE A 159 -14.44 10.36 -7.41
N LEU A 160 -13.19 10.68 -7.71
CA LEU A 160 -12.70 12.07 -7.72
C LEU A 160 -13.30 12.89 -8.87
N LYS A 161 -13.64 12.28 -10.01
CA LYS A 161 -14.34 12.99 -11.11
C LYS A 161 -15.79 13.35 -10.75
N ASN A 162 -16.48 12.49 -10.01
CA ASN A 162 -17.87 12.72 -9.63
C ASN A 162 -18.01 13.80 -8.55
N ASP A 163 -17.01 13.90 -7.67
CA ASP A 163 -16.93 14.93 -6.63
C ASP A 163 -16.80 16.34 -7.21
N ASN A 164 -16.03 16.52 -8.29
CA ASN A 164 -15.91 17.80 -9.00
C ASN A 164 -17.19 18.27 -9.71
N ASN A 165 -18.24 17.42 -9.78
CA ASN A 165 -19.52 17.73 -10.42
C ASN A 165 -20.67 17.93 -9.41
N ALA A 166 -20.40 17.84 -8.12
CA ALA A 166 -21.36 18.02 -7.03
C ALA A 166 -21.26 19.42 -6.41
#